data_AF-A0AAJ2DLE0-F1
#
_entry.id   AF-A0AAJ2DLE0-F1
#
_cell.length_a   1.000
_cell.length_b   1.000
_cell.length_c   1.000
_cell.angle_alpha   90.00
_cell.angle_beta   90.00
_cell.angle_gamma   90.00
#
_symmetry.space_group_name_H-M   'P 1'
#
loop_
_entity.id
_entity.type
_entity.pdbx_description
1 polymer ?
#
loop_
_entity_poly.entity_id
_entity_poly.type
_entity_poly.pdbx_seq_one_letter_code
_entity_poly.pdbx_strand_id
1 'polypeptide(L)' 'MLKKLEKVWRTRKQFISLLVGVPSYETYVTHMKEYHPEAPILCRKQFFAEAQEARFNAKGGKISRCC' A
#
# COMPACT_ATOMS: atom_id res chain seq x y z
N MET A 1 -26.47 9.00 14.69
CA MET A 1 -26.36 8.78 13.22
C MET A 1 -25.02 9.27 12.63
N LEU A 2 -24.43 10.39 13.10
CA LEU A 2 -23.13 10.89 12.59
C LEU A 2 -21.95 9.90 12.67
N LYS A 3 -21.85 9.13 13.77
CA LYS A 3 -20.75 8.14 13.95
C LYS A 3 -20.70 7.04 12.88
N LYS A 4 -21.84 6.74 12.21
CA LYS A 4 -21.87 5.80 11.07
C LYS A 4 -21.27 6.41 9.80
N LEU A 5 -21.49 7.71 9.56
CA LEU A 5 -20.90 8.40 8.41
C LEU A 5 -19.37 8.50 8.53
N GLU A 6 -18.85 8.81 9.73
CA GLU A 6 -17.40 8.80 9.99
C GLU A 6 -16.75 7.45 9.68
N LYS A 7 -17.40 6.36 10.08
CA LYS A 7 -16.92 5.00 9.81
C LYS A 7 -16.87 4.72 8.31
N VAL A 8 -17.93 5.07 7.58
CA VAL A 8 -17.99 4.91 6.12
C VAL A 8 -16.89 5.72 5.43
N TRP A 9 -16.67 6.97 5.84
CA TRP A 9 -15.60 7.83 5.32
C TRP A 9 -14.21 7.24 5.55
N ARG A 10 -13.97 6.63 6.72
CA ARG A 10 -12.69 5.98 7.03
C ARG A 10 -12.45 4.75 6.14
N THR A 11 -13.49 3.95 5.89
CA THR A 11 -13.38 2.75 5.03
C THR A 11 -13.22 3.10 3.55
N ARG A 12 -13.75 4.24 3.08
CA ARG A 12 -13.61 4.65 1.66
C ARG A 12 -12.15 4.79 1.21
N LYS A 13 -11.25 5.24 2.09
CA LYS A 13 -9.81 5.32 1.77
C LYS A 13 -9.22 3.97 1.42
N GLN A 14 -9.61 2.90 2.12
CA GLN A 14 -9.18 1.53 1.82
C GLN A 14 -9.68 1.09 0.43
N PHE A 15 -10.96 1.32 0.13
CA PHE A 15 -11.54 0.97 -1.17
C PHE A 15 -10.88 1.73 -2.34
N ILE A 16 -10.64 3.04 -2.20
CA ILE A 16 -9.96 3.83 -3.22
C ILE A 16 -8.50 3.38 -3.38
N SER A 17 -7.78 3.11 -2.29
CA SER A 17 -6.40 2.61 -2.36
C SER A 17 -6.28 1.26 -3.07
N LEU A 18 -7.26 0.37 -2.87
CA LEU A 18 -7.38 -0.90 -3.60
C LEU A 18 -7.62 -0.68 -5.10
N LEU A 19 -8.51 0.24 -5.46
CA LEU A 19 -8.84 0.53 -6.86
C LEU A 19 -7.67 1.17 -7.64
N VAL A 20 -6.92 2.08 -7.03
CA VAL A 20 -5.76 2.73 -7.67
C VAL A 20 -4.51 1.83 -7.59
N GLY A 21 -4.59 0.72 -6.85
CA GLY A 21 -3.47 -0.19 -6.60
C GLY A 21 -2.29 0.52 -5.93
N VAL A 22 -2.57 1.57 -5.14
CA VAL A 22 -1.55 2.31 -4.39
C VAL A 22 -1.54 1.75 -2.98
N PRO A 23 -0.46 1.05 -2.58
CA PRO A 23 -0.41 0.47 -1.25
C PRO A 23 -0.30 1.60 -0.22
N SER A 24 -1.13 1.53 0.83
CA SER A 24 -1.14 2.53 1.91
C SER A 24 -0.01 2.24 2.90
N TYR A 25 0.84 3.24 3.15
CA TYR A 25 1.94 3.14 4.11
C TYR A 25 1.43 2.79 5.53
N GLU A 26 0.28 3.35 5.94
CA GLU A 26 -0.29 3.04 7.26
C GLU A 26 -0.68 1.57 7.38
N THR A 27 -1.27 0.98 6.34
CA THR A 27 -1.61 -0.45 6.31
C THR A 27 -0.34 -1.31 6.35
N TYR A 28 0.72 -0.91 5.64
CA TYR A 28 2.02 -1.58 5.69
C TYR A 28 2.62 -1.55 7.10
N VAL A 29 2.63 -0.39 7.75
CA VAL A 29 3.18 -0.26 9.12
C VAL A 29 2.39 -1.11 10.10
N THR A 30 1.05 -1.10 10.04
CA THR A 30 0.22 -1.95 10.91
C THR A 30 0.50 -3.43 10.67
N HIS A 31 0.57 -3.86 9.41
CA HIS A 31 0.88 -5.24 9.05
C HIS A 31 2.27 -5.67 9.53
N MET A 32 3.30 -4.83 9.33
CA MET A 32 4.66 -5.10 9.82
C MET A 32 4.68 -5.22 11.35
N LYS A 33 3.97 -4.35 12.07
CA LYS A 33 3.89 -4.44 13.54
C LYS A 33 3.17 -5.69 14.04
N GLU A 34 2.13 -6.13 13.33
CA GLU A 34 1.32 -7.29 13.73
C GLU A 34 1.99 -8.64 13.38
N TYR A 35 2.60 -8.74 12.20
CA TYR A 35 3.09 -10.01 11.65
C TYR A 35 4.63 -10.12 11.63
N HIS A 36 5.34 -8.99 11.63
CA HIS A 36 6.80 -8.94 11.54
C HIS A 36 7.41 -7.95 12.56
N PRO A 37 7.16 -8.10 13.87
CA PRO A 37 7.62 -7.16 14.88
C PRO A 37 9.16 -7.04 14.97
N GLU A 38 9.88 -8.09 14.54
CA GLU A 38 11.35 -8.17 14.52
C GLU A 38 11.96 -7.43 13.31
N ALA A 39 11.17 -7.12 12.27
CA ALA A 39 11.68 -6.56 11.03
C ALA A 39 11.65 -5.02 11.05
N PRO A 40 12.67 -4.34 10.50
CA PRO A 40 12.70 -2.89 10.43
C PRO A 40 11.61 -2.37 9.48
N ILE A 41 10.79 -1.45 9.98
CA ILE A 41 9.76 -0.79 9.18
C ILE A 41 10.44 0.21 8.24
N LEU A 42 10.24 0.03 6.93
CA LEU A 42 10.80 0.92 5.92
C LEU A 42 10.28 2.34 6.10
N CYS A 43 11.10 3.33 5.77
CA CYS A 43 10.60 4.70 5.72
C CYS A 43 9.61 4.87 4.56
N ARG A 44 8.68 5.83 4.69
CA ARG A 44 7.65 6.10 3.68
C ARG A 44 8.23 6.23 2.26
N LYS A 45 9.35 6.91 2.10
CA LYS A 45 10.00 7.12 0.79
C LYS A 45 10.52 5.81 0.20
N GLN A 46 11.15 4.96 1.00
CA GLN A 46 11.66 3.65 0.57
C GLN A 46 10.51 2.72 0.19
N PHE A 47 9.44 2.68 0.99
CA PHE A 47 8.25 1.90 0.66
C PHE A 47 7.66 2.28 -0.70
N PHE A 48 7.53 3.58 -1.00
CA PHE A 48 7.05 4.03 -2.31
C PHE A 48 8.03 3.73 -3.44
N ALA A 49 9.34 3.90 -3.20
CA ALA A 49 10.37 3.59 -4.19
C ALA A 49 10.36 2.09 -4.54
N GLU A 50 10.32 1.20 -3.55
CA GLU A 50 10.23 -0.25 -3.75
C GLU A 50 8.90 -0.66 -4.40
N ALA A 51 7.78 -0.03 -4.02
CA ALA A 51 6.49 -0.30 -4.67
C ALA A 51 6.49 0.13 -6.14
N GLN A 52 7.15 1.25 -6.48
CA GLN A 52 7.35 1.68 -7.86
C GLN A 52 8.32 0.76 -8.59
N GLU A 53 9.42 0.36 -7.95
CA GLU A 53 10.40 -0.55 -8.53
C GLU A 53 9.78 -1.93 -8.81
N ALA A 54 8.96 -2.45 -7.90
CA ALA A 54 8.22 -3.68 -8.13
C ALA A 54 7.20 -3.58 -9.28
N ARG A 55 6.58 -2.40 -9.47
CA ARG A 55 5.60 -2.18 -10.55
C ARG A 55 6.24 -1.87 -11.91
N PHE A 56 7.35 -1.14 -11.94
CA PHE A 56 7.96 -0.61 -13.15
C PHE A 56 9.30 -1.26 -13.52
N ASN A 57 10.06 -1.73 -12.53
CA ASN A 57 11.42 -2.27 -12.66
C ASN A 57 11.53 -3.74 -12.26
N ALA A 58 10.43 -4.50 -12.23
CA ALA A 58 10.46 -5.94 -11.97
C ALA A 58 11.58 -6.59 -12.82
N LYS A 59 12.63 -7.07 -12.12
CA LYS A 59 13.89 -7.60 -12.63
C LYS A 59 13.80 -8.08 -14.09
N GLY A 60 14.22 -7.24 -15.03
CA GLY A 60 14.34 -7.62 -16.45
C GLY A 60 13.56 -6.79 -17.48
N GLY A 61 13.13 -5.56 -17.18
CA GLY A 61 12.72 -4.60 -18.21
C GLY A 61 11.49 -5.00 -19.04
N LYS A 62 10.68 -5.93 -18.53
CA LYS A 62 9.40 -6.32 -19.15
C LYS A 62 8.28 -5.86 -18.25
N ILE A 63 7.88 -4.59 -18.38
CA ILE A 63 6.45 -4.27 -18.24
C ILE A 63 5.77 -5.26 -19.18
N SER A 64 5.06 -6.24 -18.63
CA SER A 64 4.19 -7.12 -19.43
C SER A 64 3.08 -6.23 -19.98
N ARG A 65 3.40 -5.52 -21.07
CA ARG A 65 2.41 -5.02 -22.01
C ARG A 65 1.73 -6.29 -22.50
N CYS A 66 0.60 -6.61 -21.90
CA CYS A 66 -0.37 -7.48 -22.55
C CYS A 66 -0.80 -6.70 -23.79
N CYS A 67 -0.12 -6.98 -24.90
CA CYS A 67 -0.74 -6.92 -26.22
C CYS A 67 -1.82 -8.02 -26.28
#